data_AF-A0A9N9D080-F1
#
_entry.id   AF-A0A9N9D080-F1
#
_cell.length_a   1.000
_cell.length_b   1.000
_cell.length_c   1.000
_cell.angle_alpha   90.00
_cell.angle_beta   90.00
_cell.angle_gamma   90.00
#
_symmetry.space_group_name_H-M   'P 1'
#
loop_
_entity.id
_entity.type
_entity.pdbx_description
1 polymer ?
#
loop_
_entity_poly.entity_id
_entity_poly.type
_entity_poly.pdbx_seq_one_letter_code
_entity_poly.pdbx_strand_id
1 'polypeptide(L)'
;MLQTLTQKLSGLSYYAKLALALSAYQAIFIACLEAFVFSKHLEIVSILTPNANATQYGDESKEEYANARSISVYHVLFIVAQFFQLGIYIDAIHNQNTIQIIALMLFEFGILIYSVIQVYQSVQILKTVAEQINILPYEITIIVLIFILANGFAYLAYKLYQEFGWSIYKKIGADMAMRAEGQATQIAEHIVMSSVISTSMLMAAFLGVKKENKALMYLFMVGCVGTEVYFTIKLVDISTQPQKYLGTRIFATFFVCICMILGAVTLVISALCLRNFNKGLKYHLSRDCNNENEAGDQFPPGNNGFNLESVRGTIKRWSID
;
A
#
# COMPACT_ATOMS: atom_id res chain seq x y z
N MET A 1 16.34 -8.13 -22.32
CA MET A 1 15.57 -7.76 -21.11
C MET A 1 16.47 -7.66 -19.88
N LEU A 2 17.25 -8.69 -19.52
CA LEU A 2 18.15 -8.66 -18.36
C LEU A 2 19.26 -7.58 -18.48
N GLN A 3 19.89 -7.45 -19.65
CA GLN A 3 20.93 -6.43 -19.91
C GLN A 3 20.37 -4.99 -19.90
N THR A 4 19.13 -4.82 -20.36
CA THR A 4 18.43 -3.53 -20.37
C THR A 4 18.03 -3.09 -18.96
N LEU A 5 17.70 -4.07 -18.10
CA LEU A 5 17.45 -3.88 -16.68
C LEU A 5 18.73 -3.51 -15.93
N THR A 6 19.83 -4.24 -16.13
CA THR A 6 21.12 -3.95 -15.45
C THR A 6 21.70 -2.60 -15.83
N GLN A 7 21.57 -2.16 -17.08
CA GLN A 7 22.03 -0.85 -17.54
C GLN A 7 21.15 0.31 -17.03
N LYS A 8 19.85 0.09 -16.80
CA LYS A 8 18.98 1.06 -16.11
C LYS A 8 19.21 1.07 -14.59
N LEU A 9 19.51 -0.10 -14.00
CA LEU A 9 19.86 -0.25 -12.58
C LEU A 9 21.18 0.43 -12.20
N SER A 10 22.14 0.56 -13.12
CA SER A 10 23.43 1.20 -12.83
C SER A 10 23.31 2.71 -12.56
N GLY A 11 22.30 3.38 -13.14
CA GLY A 11 22.00 4.80 -12.91
C GLY A 11 21.19 5.11 -11.64
N LEU A 12 20.75 4.09 -10.88
CA LEU A 12 19.98 4.29 -9.65
C LEU A 12 20.85 4.84 -8.50
N SER A 13 20.19 5.59 -7.60
CA SER A 13 20.80 6.03 -6.35
C SER A 13 21.26 4.85 -5.50
N TYR A 14 22.23 5.11 -4.63
CA TYR A 14 22.78 4.09 -3.74
C TYR A 14 21.66 3.45 -2.88
N TYR A 15 20.75 4.27 -2.33
CA TYR A 15 19.65 3.79 -1.50
C TYR A 15 18.65 2.93 -2.29
N ALA A 16 18.39 3.26 -3.57
CA ALA A 16 17.48 2.47 -4.40
C ALA A 16 18.06 1.09 -4.72
N LYS A 17 19.37 1.02 -5.01
CA LYS A 17 20.08 -0.27 -5.19
C LYS A 17 20.07 -1.10 -3.92
N LEU A 18 20.34 -0.47 -2.77
CA LEU A 18 20.32 -1.13 -1.47
C LEU A 18 18.91 -1.66 -1.14
N ALA A 19 17.87 -0.88 -1.39
CA ALA A 19 16.49 -1.29 -1.15
C ALA A 19 16.08 -2.48 -2.02
N LEU A 20 16.44 -2.47 -3.31
CA LEU A 20 16.19 -3.60 -4.20
C LEU A 20 16.94 -4.85 -3.74
N ALA A 21 18.23 -4.73 -3.41
CA ALA A 21 19.02 -5.85 -2.92
C ALA A 21 18.43 -6.42 -1.62
N LEU A 22 18.02 -5.56 -0.68
CA LEU A 22 17.41 -5.97 0.58
C LEU A 22 16.05 -6.64 0.35
N SER A 23 15.23 -6.12 -0.57
CA SER A 23 13.90 -6.69 -0.87
C SER A 23 14.02 -8.04 -1.57
N ALA A 24 15.00 -8.21 -2.45
CA ALA A 24 15.29 -9.49 -3.09
C ALA A 24 15.82 -10.50 -2.06
N TYR A 25 16.71 -10.06 -1.16
CA TYR A 25 17.21 -10.88 -0.06
C TYR A 25 16.06 -11.34 0.85
N GLN A 26 15.19 -10.41 1.29
CA GLN A 26 14.02 -10.75 2.09
C GLN A 26 13.13 -11.76 1.36
N ALA A 27 12.79 -11.48 0.11
CA ALA A 27 11.87 -12.34 -0.64
C ALA A 27 12.39 -13.77 -0.77
N ILE A 28 13.69 -13.94 -1.08
CA ILE A 28 14.30 -15.26 -1.22
C ILE A 28 14.47 -15.94 0.15
N PHE A 29 15.07 -15.25 1.12
CA PHE A 29 15.43 -15.87 2.39
C PHE A 29 14.20 -16.21 3.24
N ILE A 30 13.22 -15.30 3.33
CA ILE A 30 11.97 -15.55 4.04
C ILE A 30 11.15 -16.62 3.31
N ALA A 31 11.03 -16.58 1.97
CA ALA A 31 10.32 -17.64 1.25
C ALA A 31 10.95 -19.03 1.44
N CYS A 32 12.28 -19.13 1.50
CA CYS A 32 12.97 -20.40 1.77
C CYS A 32 12.69 -20.90 3.20
N LEU A 33 12.78 -20.04 4.20
CA LEU A 33 12.43 -20.41 5.59
C LEU A 33 10.97 -20.82 5.71
N GLU A 34 10.07 -20.06 5.08
CA GLU A 34 8.64 -20.33 5.08
C GLU A 34 8.31 -21.64 4.37
N ALA A 35 8.99 -21.95 3.26
CA ALA A 35 8.83 -23.24 2.57
C ALA A 35 9.32 -24.42 3.41
N PHE A 36 10.38 -24.23 4.21
CA PHE A 36 10.85 -25.23 5.16
C PHE A 36 9.83 -25.46 6.29
N VAL A 37 9.32 -24.39 6.90
CA VAL A 37 8.26 -24.44 7.92
C VAL A 37 7.01 -25.12 7.36
N PHE A 38 6.60 -24.74 6.14
CA PHE A 38 5.47 -25.34 5.43
C PHE A 38 5.64 -26.84 5.24
N SER A 39 6.83 -27.31 4.88
CA SER A 39 7.11 -28.74 4.72
C SER A 39 6.91 -29.53 6.02
N LYS A 40 7.28 -28.94 7.16
CA LYS A 40 7.01 -29.50 8.49
C LYS A 40 5.54 -29.42 8.88
N HIS A 41 4.87 -28.34 8.52
CA HIS A 41 3.43 -28.20 8.74
C HIS A 41 2.61 -29.21 7.93
N LEU A 42 3.03 -29.55 6.71
CA LEU A 42 2.41 -30.63 5.92
C LEU A 42 2.53 -32.01 6.58
N GLU A 43 3.62 -32.27 7.31
CA GLU A 43 3.79 -33.49 8.11
C GLU A 43 2.71 -33.56 9.20
N ILE A 44 2.47 -32.44 9.90
CA ILE A 44 1.39 -32.30 10.91
C ILE A 44 0.00 -32.54 10.28
N VAL A 45 -0.27 -31.97 9.11
CA VAL A 45 -1.55 -32.18 8.40
C VAL A 45 -1.73 -33.65 8.04
N SER A 46 -0.67 -34.35 7.65
CA SER A 46 -0.75 -35.77 7.29
C SER A 46 -1.09 -36.65 8.50
N ILE A 47 -0.58 -36.31 9.70
CA ILE A 47 -0.91 -36.98 10.96
C ILE A 47 -2.37 -36.73 11.36
N LEU A 48 -2.86 -35.51 11.18
CA LEU A 48 -4.25 -35.12 11.48
C LEU A 48 -5.26 -35.59 10.42
N THR A 49 -4.80 -36.21 9.32
CA THR A 49 -5.68 -36.62 8.23
C THR A 49 -6.62 -37.73 8.70
N PRO A 50 -7.96 -37.55 8.57
CA PRO A 50 -8.91 -38.55 9.00
C PRO A 50 -8.69 -39.87 8.25
N ASN A 51 -8.55 -40.96 9.00
CA ASN A 51 -8.48 -42.30 8.43
C ASN A 51 -9.87 -42.66 7.88
N ALA A 52 -9.98 -42.89 6.56
CA ALA A 52 -11.26 -43.12 5.86
C ALA A 52 -12.05 -44.33 6.41
N ASN A 53 -11.38 -45.23 7.14
CA ASN A 53 -11.96 -46.44 7.71
C ASN A 53 -12.38 -46.30 9.19
N ALA A 54 -12.11 -45.14 9.83
CA ALA A 54 -12.50 -44.90 11.21
C ALA A 54 -13.98 -44.53 11.28
N THR A 55 -14.80 -45.44 11.82
CA THR A 55 -16.27 -45.33 11.90
C THR A 55 -16.79 -44.29 12.89
N GLN A 56 -15.91 -43.61 13.63
CA GLN A 56 -16.29 -42.56 14.55
C GLN A 56 -15.23 -41.45 14.58
N TYR A 57 -15.35 -40.49 13.66
CA TYR A 57 -14.52 -39.28 13.65
C TYR A 57 -15.29 -38.17 14.40
N GLY A 58 -14.76 -37.77 15.55
CA GLY A 58 -15.37 -36.76 16.42
C GLY A 58 -15.34 -35.35 15.81
N ASP A 59 -16.27 -34.48 16.24
CA ASP A 59 -16.37 -33.11 15.72
C ASP A 59 -15.10 -32.28 16.03
N GLU A 60 -14.48 -32.51 17.19
CA GLU A 60 -13.19 -31.88 17.57
C GLU A 60 -12.06 -32.24 16.62
N SER A 61 -11.93 -33.51 16.22
CA SER A 61 -10.89 -33.93 15.28
C SER A 61 -11.08 -33.32 13.88
N LYS A 62 -12.33 -33.13 13.43
CA LYS A 62 -12.64 -32.42 12.16
C LYS A 62 -12.18 -30.97 12.21
N GLU A 63 -12.38 -30.32 13.36
CA GLU A 63 -11.95 -28.94 13.60
C GLU A 63 -10.44 -28.80 13.54
N GLU A 64 -9.70 -29.67 14.20
CA GLU A 64 -8.24 -29.65 14.20
C GLU A 64 -7.65 -29.87 12.80
N TYR A 65 -8.20 -30.82 12.03
CA TYR A 65 -7.78 -31.04 10.64
C TYR A 65 -8.09 -29.84 9.74
N ALA A 66 -9.27 -29.24 9.86
CA ALA A 66 -9.65 -28.04 9.09
C ALA A 66 -8.78 -26.82 9.45
N ASN A 67 -8.45 -26.67 10.74
CA ASN A 67 -7.50 -25.68 11.24
C ASN A 67 -6.11 -25.88 10.61
N ALA A 68 -5.59 -27.11 10.63
CA ALA A 68 -4.26 -27.41 10.09
C ALA A 68 -4.19 -27.16 8.57
N ARG A 69 -5.22 -27.57 7.83
CA ARG A 69 -5.30 -27.31 6.38
C ARG A 69 -5.37 -25.82 6.05
N SER A 70 -6.06 -25.03 6.87
CA SER A 70 -6.14 -23.57 6.68
C SER A 70 -4.76 -22.92 6.85
N ILE A 71 -3.98 -23.35 7.86
CA ILE A 71 -2.61 -22.88 8.07
C ILE A 71 -1.70 -23.20 6.87
N SER A 72 -1.87 -24.36 6.21
CA SER A 72 -1.14 -24.68 4.98
C SER A 72 -1.37 -23.64 3.88
N VAL A 73 -2.60 -23.16 3.71
CA VAL A 73 -2.92 -22.11 2.72
C VAL A 73 -2.22 -20.80 3.10
N TYR A 74 -2.14 -20.49 4.39
CA TYR A 74 -1.48 -19.26 4.87
C TYR A 74 0.01 -19.21 4.60
N HIS A 75 0.73 -20.32 4.75
CA HIS A 75 2.14 -20.39 4.37
C HIS A 75 2.36 -20.10 2.88
N VAL A 76 1.52 -20.67 2.02
CA VAL A 76 1.60 -20.45 0.57
C VAL A 76 1.32 -18.98 0.23
N LEU A 77 0.29 -18.38 0.84
CA LEU A 77 -0.01 -16.96 0.67
C LEU A 77 1.13 -16.07 1.15
N PHE A 78 1.80 -16.42 2.24
CA PHE A 78 2.97 -15.70 2.75
C PHE A 78 4.11 -15.72 1.72
N ILE A 79 4.44 -16.89 1.18
CA ILE A 79 5.48 -17.04 0.16
C ILE A 79 5.14 -16.19 -1.09
N VAL A 80 3.90 -16.27 -1.57
CA VAL A 80 3.46 -15.48 -2.73
C VAL A 80 3.54 -13.98 -2.43
N ALA A 81 3.16 -13.55 -1.22
CA ALA A 81 3.23 -12.16 -0.79
C ALA A 81 4.67 -11.62 -0.81
N GLN A 82 5.68 -12.44 -0.46
CA GLN A 82 7.09 -12.03 -0.50
C GLN A 82 7.55 -11.67 -1.93
N PHE A 83 7.22 -12.50 -2.92
CA PHE A 83 7.58 -12.21 -4.32
C PHE A 83 6.74 -11.09 -4.91
N PHE A 84 5.47 -11.00 -4.54
CA PHE A 84 4.60 -9.90 -4.93
C PHE A 84 5.15 -8.55 -4.44
N GLN A 85 5.60 -8.50 -3.19
CA GLN A 85 6.23 -7.31 -2.61
C GLN A 85 7.48 -6.90 -3.39
N LEU A 86 8.36 -7.85 -3.73
CA LEU A 86 9.53 -7.58 -4.57
C LEU A 86 9.13 -6.97 -5.92
N GLY A 87 8.06 -7.50 -6.53
CA GLY A 87 7.50 -6.96 -7.77
C GLY A 87 7.06 -5.49 -7.64
N ILE A 88 6.31 -5.16 -6.58
CA ILE A 88 5.91 -3.77 -6.31
C ILE A 88 7.13 -2.90 -5.99
N TYR A 89 8.14 -3.42 -5.29
CA TYR A 89 9.36 -2.67 -4.97
C TYR A 89 10.14 -2.28 -6.24
N ILE A 90 10.24 -3.21 -7.20
CA ILE A 90 10.84 -2.95 -8.51
C ILE A 90 10.04 -1.86 -9.25
N ASP A 91 8.71 -1.97 -9.28
CA ASP A 91 7.85 -0.98 -9.94
C ASP A 91 7.96 0.41 -9.29
N ALA A 92 7.92 0.47 -7.96
CA ALA A 92 8.01 1.70 -7.18
C ALA A 92 9.31 2.46 -7.45
N ILE A 93 10.43 1.74 -7.53
CA ILE A 93 11.72 2.34 -7.82
C ILE A 93 11.84 2.71 -9.30
N HIS A 94 11.35 1.87 -10.21
CA HIS A 94 11.40 2.13 -11.64
C HIS A 94 10.64 3.41 -12.00
N ASN A 95 9.43 3.54 -11.45
CA ASN A 95 8.54 4.67 -11.72
C ASN A 95 8.82 5.87 -10.80
N GLN A 96 9.77 5.76 -9.86
CA GLN A 96 10.05 6.76 -8.82
C GLN A 96 8.78 7.21 -8.07
N ASN A 97 7.87 6.25 -7.84
CA ASN A 97 6.56 6.53 -7.30
C ASN A 97 6.59 6.48 -5.77
N THR A 98 6.56 7.65 -5.14
CA THR A 98 6.59 7.78 -3.68
C THR A 98 5.35 7.20 -2.99
N ILE A 99 4.19 7.19 -3.66
CA ILE A 99 2.96 6.62 -3.12
C ILE A 99 3.09 5.10 -3.00
N GLN A 100 3.70 4.44 -3.99
CA GLN A 100 3.95 3.00 -3.94
C GLN A 100 4.94 2.62 -2.83
N ILE A 101 5.95 3.47 -2.55
CA ILE A 101 6.89 3.25 -1.43
C ILE A 101 6.18 3.32 -0.07
N ILE A 102 5.25 4.27 0.09
CA ILE A 102 4.44 4.36 1.32
C ILE A 102 3.55 3.11 1.44
N ALA A 103 2.93 2.66 0.35
CA ALA A 103 2.13 1.44 0.33
C ALA A 103 2.96 0.19 0.69
N LEU A 104 4.19 0.09 0.19
CA LEU A 104 5.14 -0.98 0.54
C LEU A 104 5.50 -0.98 2.03
N MET A 105 5.67 0.19 2.64
CA MET A 105 5.93 0.30 4.07
C MET A 105 4.74 -0.20 4.91
N LEU A 106 3.51 0.14 4.52
CA LEU A 106 2.31 -0.40 5.18
C LEU A 106 2.17 -1.91 4.98
N PHE A 107 2.53 -2.42 3.80
CA PHE A 107 2.49 -3.84 3.49
C PHE A 107 3.47 -4.65 4.35
N GLU A 108 4.67 -4.13 4.60
CA GLU A 108 5.66 -4.73 5.52
C GLU A 108 5.12 -4.87 6.94
N PHE A 109 4.48 -3.82 7.48
CA PHE A 109 3.82 -3.91 8.77
C PHE A 109 2.68 -4.93 8.77
N GLY A 110 1.93 -5.03 7.67
CA GLY A 110 0.91 -6.05 7.48
C GLY A 110 1.46 -7.47 7.55
N ILE A 111 2.58 -7.73 6.88
CA ILE A 111 3.28 -9.03 6.90
C ILE A 111 3.79 -9.36 8.30
N LEU A 112 4.32 -8.36 9.02
CA LEU A 112 4.75 -8.55 10.42
C LEU A 112 3.57 -8.99 11.30
N ILE A 113 2.42 -8.31 11.23
CA ILE A 113 1.23 -8.70 12.00
C ILE A 113 0.75 -10.09 11.60
N TYR A 114 0.74 -10.37 10.29
CA TYR A 114 0.35 -11.68 9.76
C TYR A 114 1.22 -12.81 10.33
N SER A 115 2.54 -12.62 10.43
CA SER A 115 3.46 -13.61 10.99
C SER A 115 3.16 -13.94 12.46
N VAL A 116 2.72 -12.96 13.26
CA VAL A 116 2.32 -13.17 14.66
C VAL A 116 1.02 -13.98 14.75
N ILE A 117 0.03 -13.67 13.90
CA ILE A 117 -1.24 -14.40 13.86
C ILE A 117 -1.01 -15.86 13.43
N GLN A 118 -0.11 -16.09 12.49
CA GLN A 118 0.25 -17.43 12.02
C GLN A 118 0.83 -18.29 13.15
N VAL A 119 1.80 -17.76 13.92
CA VAL A 119 2.35 -18.46 15.09
C VAL A 119 1.29 -18.75 16.14
N TYR A 120 0.41 -17.78 16.41
CA TYR A 120 -0.67 -17.99 17.37
C TYR A 120 -1.55 -19.20 16.99
N GLN A 121 -1.88 -19.37 15.70
CA GLN A 121 -2.65 -20.51 15.24
C GLN A 121 -1.84 -21.81 15.23
N SER A 122 -0.58 -21.75 14.83
CA SER A 122 0.36 -22.88 14.83
C SER A 122 0.47 -23.51 16.23
N VAL A 123 0.64 -22.68 17.28
CA VAL A 123 0.69 -23.14 18.69
C VAL A 123 -0.56 -23.89 19.12
N GLN A 124 -1.75 -23.48 18.66
CA GLN A 124 -2.98 -24.18 19.06
C GLN A 124 -3.03 -25.60 18.52
N ILE A 125 -2.50 -25.83 17.30
CA ILE A 125 -2.49 -27.15 16.68
C ILE A 125 -1.38 -28.03 17.27
N LEU A 126 -0.21 -27.45 17.57
CA LEU A 126 0.91 -28.18 18.18
C LEU A 126 0.55 -28.79 19.54
N LYS A 127 -0.32 -28.14 20.32
CA LYS A 127 -0.80 -28.69 21.61
C LYS A 127 -1.54 -30.02 21.46
N THR A 128 -2.20 -30.25 20.34
CA THR A 128 -2.96 -31.48 20.07
C THR A 128 -2.06 -32.64 19.65
N VAL A 129 -1.06 -32.39 18.79
CA VAL A 129 -0.33 -33.45 18.07
C VAL A 129 0.82 -34.07 18.89
N ALA A 130 1.00 -33.65 20.14
CA ALA A 130 2.18 -33.91 20.97
C ALA A 130 3.48 -33.37 20.32
N GLU A 131 4.44 -32.96 21.15
CA GLU A 131 5.69 -32.23 20.82
C GLU A 131 6.69 -32.93 19.87
N GLN A 132 6.25 -33.80 18.96
CA GLN A 132 7.16 -34.53 18.06
C GLN A 132 7.79 -33.64 16.98
N ILE A 133 7.17 -32.49 16.63
CA ILE A 133 7.66 -31.60 15.56
C ILE A 133 7.86 -30.18 16.09
N ASN A 134 9.12 -29.77 16.24
CA ASN A 134 9.51 -28.44 16.73
C ASN A 134 9.49 -27.39 15.61
N ILE A 135 8.33 -26.78 15.34
CA ILE A 135 8.17 -25.74 14.30
C ILE A 135 8.38 -24.31 14.85
N LEU A 136 7.99 -24.11 16.12
CA LEU A 136 7.98 -22.82 16.82
C LEU A 136 9.27 -21.98 16.70
N PRO A 137 10.48 -22.53 16.89
CA PRO A 137 11.70 -21.73 16.79
C PRO A 137 11.92 -21.10 15.41
N TYR A 138 11.49 -21.80 14.35
CA TYR A 138 11.64 -21.32 12.98
C TYR A 138 10.68 -20.17 12.69
N GLU A 139 9.41 -20.26 13.13
CA GLU A 139 8.45 -19.18 12.94
C GLU A 139 8.81 -17.92 13.76
N ILE A 140 9.32 -18.10 14.99
CA ILE A 140 9.84 -16.98 15.79
C ILE A 140 11.04 -16.32 15.09
N THR A 141 11.92 -17.13 14.48
CA THR A 141 13.06 -16.60 13.70
C THR A 141 12.58 -15.74 12.53
N ILE A 142 11.51 -16.16 11.84
CA ILE A 142 10.90 -15.39 10.74
C ILE A 142 10.35 -14.05 11.28
N ILE A 143 9.61 -14.05 12.39
CA ILE A 143 9.09 -12.81 13.01
C ILE A 143 10.22 -11.83 13.33
N VAL A 144 11.27 -12.28 14.01
CA VAL A 144 12.40 -11.44 14.41
C VAL A 144 13.11 -10.86 13.18
N LEU A 145 13.31 -11.68 12.14
CA LEU A 145 13.97 -11.24 10.93
C LEU A 145 13.14 -10.21 10.16
N ILE A 146 11.84 -10.44 10.00
CA ILE A 146 10.92 -9.49 9.37
C ILE A 146 10.86 -8.19 10.16
N PHE A 147 10.84 -8.24 11.49
CA PHE A 147 10.87 -7.03 12.31
C PHE A 147 12.13 -6.19 12.07
N ILE A 148 13.30 -6.82 12.03
CA ILE A 148 14.58 -6.14 11.75
C ILE A 148 14.55 -5.54 10.34
N LEU A 149 14.13 -6.31 9.35
CA LEU A 149 14.07 -5.88 7.95
C LEU A 149 13.06 -4.75 7.75
N ALA A 150 11.89 -4.79 8.39
CA ALA A 150 10.87 -3.75 8.33
C ALA A 150 11.40 -2.39 8.84
N ASN A 151 12.18 -2.39 9.92
CA ASN A 151 12.84 -1.17 10.40
C ASN A 151 13.89 -0.65 9.39
N GLY A 152 14.64 -1.57 8.76
CA GLY A 152 15.53 -1.24 7.64
C GLY A 152 14.77 -0.61 6.47
N PHE A 153 13.68 -1.22 6.03
CA PHE A 153 12.83 -0.68 4.97
C PHE A 153 12.19 0.65 5.32
N ALA A 154 11.79 0.87 6.58
CA ALA A 154 11.29 2.18 7.01
C ALA A 154 12.35 3.28 6.86
N TYR A 155 13.60 3.00 7.24
CA TYR A 155 14.72 3.94 7.04
C TYR A 155 14.99 4.20 5.55
N LEU A 156 15.05 3.14 4.73
CA LEU A 156 15.27 3.28 3.29
C LEU A 156 14.11 4.00 2.60
N ALA A 157 12.87 3.72 2.99
CA ALA A 157 11.67 4.39 2.50
C ALA A 157 11.72 5.89 2.79
N TYR A 158 12.14 6.29 4.00
CA TYR A 158 12.34 7.70 4.35
C TYR A 158 13.39 8.37 3.46
N LYS A 159 14.54 7.71 3.23
CA LYS A 159 15.59 8.24 2.36
C LYS A 159 15.15 8.32 0.89
N LEU A 160 14.51 7.28 0.37
CA LEU A 160 13.97 7.25 -0.99
C LEU A 160 12.88 8.29 -1.19
N TYR A 161 12.03 8.53 -0.19
CA TYR A 161 11.02 9.58 -0.22
C TYR A 161 11.66 10.95 -0.41
N GLN A 162 12.74 11.25 0.31
CA GLN A 162 13.48 12.49 0.13
C GLN A 162 14.07 12.59 -1.28
N GLU A 163 14.81 11.57 -1.73
CA GLU A 163 15.46 11.58 -3.06
C GLU A 163 14.45 11.73 -4.20
N PHE A 164 13.33 11.00 -4.15
CA PHE A 164 12.31 11.06 -5.18
C PHE A 164 11.49 12.35 -5.10
N GLY A 165 11.24 12.87 -3.89
CA GLY A 165 10.65 14.20 -3.71
C GLY A 165 11.48 15.30 -4.37
N TRP A 166 12.81 15.26 -4.21
CA TRP A 166 13.73 16.21 -4.86
C TRP A 166 13.79 16.04 -6.38
N SER A 167 13.74 14.81 -6.89
CA SER A 167 13.77 14.55 -8.34
C SER A 167 12.46 14.95 -9.03
N ILE A 168 11.32 14.74 -8.36
CA ILE A 168 10.00 15.20 -8.79
C ILE A 168 9.97 16.73 -8.83
N TYR A 169 10.45 17.41 -7.79
CA TYR A 169 10.53 18.88 -7.76
C TYR A 169 11.33 19.44 -8.93
N LYS A 170 12.51 18.86 -9.22
CA LYS A 170 13.36 19.28 -10.36
C LYS A 170 12.73 18.95 -11.71
N LYS A 171 12.07 17.79 -11.85
CA LYS A 171 11.37 17.41 -13.08
C LYS A 171 10.21 18.35 -13.36
N ILE A 172 9.41 18.71 -12.36
CA ILE A 172 8.33 19.69 -12.52
C ILE A 172 8.90 21.05 -12.93
N GLY A 173 10.04 21.48 -12.36
CA GLY A 173 10.71 22.72 -12.74
C GLY A 173 11.36 22.72 -14.14
N ALA A 174 11.93 21.60 -14.59
CA ALA A 174 12.66 21.48 -15.87
C ALA A 174 11.77 21.04 -17.05
N ASP A 175 10.69 20.30 -16.81
CA ASP A 175 9.72 19.90 -17.84
C ASP A 175 8.84 21.07 -18.30
N MET A 176 8.73 22.13 -17.48
CA MET A 176 8.18 23.42 -17.92
C MET A 176 9.01 24.06 -19.05
N ALA A 177 10.33 23.77 -19.13
CA ALA A 177 11.19 24.30 -20.18
C ALA A 177 11.22 23.44 -21.45
N MET A 178 11.03 22.11 -21.36
CA MET A 178 11.12 21.18 -22.50
C MET A 178 9.77 20.83 -23.17
N ARG A 179 8.62 21.13 -22.55
CA ARG A 179 7.31 21.10 -23.26
C ARG A 179 7.20 22.15 -24.37
N ALA A 180 8.22 22.99 -24.57
CA ALA A 180 8.34 23.86 -25.72
C ALA A 180 8.71 23.11 -27.03
N GLU A 181 9.24 21.88 -26.99
CA GLU A 181 9.84 21.25 -28.19
C GLU A 181 9.54 19.74 -28.35
N GLY A 182 8.31 19.40 -28.76
CA GLY A 182 8.07 18.42 -29.84
C GLY A 182 7.85 16.91 -29.59
N GLN A 183 8.29 16.28 -28.50
CA GLN A 183 8.20 14.79 -28.36
C GLN A 183 7.15 14.24 -27.37
N ALA A 184 6.23 15.08 -26.90
CA ALA A 184 5.30 14.74 -25.83
C ALA A 184 4.17 13.74 -26.21
N THR A 185 3.96 13.39 -27.47
CA THR A 185 2.69 12.77 -27.90
C THR A 185 2.60 11.25 -27.70
N GLN A 186 3.62 10.46 -28.05
CA GLN A 186 3.53 8.99 -27.99
C GLN A 186 3.64 8.40 -26.58
N ILE A 187 4.47 9.00 -25.72
CA ILE A 187 4.58 8.62 -24.30
C ILE A 187 3.35 9.14 -23.53
N ALA A 188 2.82 10.30 -23.93
CA ALA A 188 1.53 10.76 -23.43
C ALA A 188 0.42 9.76 -23.80
N GLU A 189 0.36 9.16 -24.98
CA GLU A 189 -0.75 8.25 -25.33
C GLU A 189 -0.87 7.02 -24.40
N HIS A 190 0.21 6.29 -24.13
CA HIS A 190 0.14 5.13 -23.23
C HIS A 190 -0.07 5.51 -21.76
N ILE A 191 0.56 6.61 -21.30
CA ILE A 191 0.33 7.15 -19.96
C ILE A 191 -1.10 7.68 -19.86
N VAL A 192 -1.61 8.34 -20.89
CA VAL A 192 -2.98 8.86 -20.98
C VAL A 192 -3.97 7.71 -21.01
N MET A 193 -3.74 6.59 -21.68
CA MET A 193 -4.72 5.48 -21.66
C MET A 193 -4.80 4.78 -20.30
N SER A 194 -3.66 4.45 -19.68
CA SER A 194 -3.63 3.82 -18.34
C SER A 194 -4.04 4.80 -17.24
N SER A 195 -3.63 6.07 -17.38
CA SER A 195 -4.08 7.19 -16.56
C SER A 195 -5.55 7.48 -16.80
N VAL A 196 -6.12 7.41 -17.99
CA VAL A 196 -7.54 7.71 -18.25
C VAL A 196 -8.44 6.65 -17.66
N ILE A 197 -8.02 5.39 -17.57
CA ILE A 197 -8.83 4.36 -16.89
C ILE A 197 -8.82 4.58 -15.38
N SER A 198 -7.64 4.76 -14.77
CA SER A 198 -7.51 5.04 -13.33
C SER A 198 -8.12 6.41 -12.95
N THR A 199 -7.81 7.43 -13.74
CA THR A 199 -8.30 8.80 -13.61
C THR A 199 -9.76 8.89 -14.01
N SER A 200 -10.37 8.09 -14.88
CA SER A 200 -11.83 8.17 -15.10
C SER A 200 -12.61 7.70 -13.87
N MET A 201 -12.12 6.68 -13.18
CA MET A 201 -12.70 6.20 -11.92
C MET A 201 -12.48 7.20 -10.78
N LEU A 202 -11.27 7.79 -10.68
CA LEU A 202 -10.98 8.87 -9.73
C LEU A 202 -11.60 10.22 -10.12
N MET A 203 -11.79 10.52 -11.41
CA MET A 203 -12.37 11.74 -11.98
C MET A 203 -13.88 11.68 -11.84
N ALA A 204 -14.52 10.52 -11.85
CA ALA A 204 -15.92 10.43 -11.42
C ALA A 204 -16.06 10.84 -9.95
N ALA A 205 -15.22 10.30 -9.05
CA ALA A 205 -15.20 10.70 -7.64
C ALA A 205 -14.81 12.19 -7.46
N PHE A 206 -13.77 12.63 -8.16
CA PHE A 206 -13.21 13.98 -8.08
C PHE A 206 -14.08 15.02 -8.78
N LEU A 207 -14.80 14.70 -9.85
CA LEU A 207 -15.81 15.58 -10.45
C LEU A 207 -17.04 15.68 -9.55
N GLY A 208 -17.38 14.61 -8.82
CA GLY A 208 -18.37 14.68 -7.74
C GLY A 208 -17.97 15.70 -6.70
N VAL A 209 -16.69 15.69 -6.31
CA VAL A 209 -16.13 16.64 -5.34
C VAL A 209 -15.98 18.06 -5.92
N LYS A 210 -15.40 18.20 -7.11
CA LYS A 210 -15.03 19.48 -7.75
C LYS A 210 -16.24 20.23 -8.31
N LYS A 211 -17.23 19.53 -8.86
CA LYS A 211 -18.49 20.16 -9.29
C LYS A 211 -19.44 20.42 -8.11
N GLU A 212 -19.02 20.10 -6.88
CA GLU A 212 -19.88 20.01 -5.70
C GLU A 212 -21.18 19.24 -6.03
N ASN A 213 -21.08 18.23 -6.91
CA ASN A 213 -22.23 17.48 -7.36
C ASN A 213 -22.58 16.45 -6.29
N LYS A 214 -23.45 16.89 -5.37
CA LYS A 214 -23.94 16.10 -4.25
C LYS A 214 -24.47 14.73 -4.68
N ALA A 215 -25.10 14.62 -5.86
CA ALA A 215 -25.66 13.35 -6.34
C ALA A 215 -24.58 12.29 -6.58
N LEU A 216 -23.46 12.66 -7.21
CA LEU A 216 -22.36 11.74 -7.48
C LEU A 216 -21.62 11.35 -6.19
N MET A 217 -21.55 12.28 -5.24
CA MET A 217 -20.99 12.02 -3.91
C MET A 217 -21.88 11.12 -3.05
N TYR A 218 -23.20 11.30 -3.10
CA TYR A 218 -24.16 10.41 -2.46
C TYR A 218 -24.11 9.00 -3.06
N LEU A 219 -23.98 8.89 -4.38
CA LEU A 219 -23.83 7.59 -5.06
C LEU A 219 -22.56 6.85 -4.58
N PHE A 220 -21.43 7.55 -4.50
CA PHE A 220 -20.20 6.98 -3.94
C PHE A 220 -20.36 6.55 -2.47
N MET A 221 -20.95 7.40 -1.64
CA MET A 221 -21.21 7.09 -0.23
C MET A 221 -22.13 5.87 -0.06
N VAL A 222 -23.19 5.76 -0.86
CA VAL A 222 -24.08 4.59 -0.84
C VAL A 222 -23.33 3.31 -1.23
N GLY A 223 -22.43 3.38 -2.21
CA GLY A 223 -21.58 2.25 -2.58
C GLY A 223 -20.62 1.83 -1.46
N CYS A 224 -19.97 2.79 -0.80
CA CYS A 224 -19.12 2.54 0.37
C CYS A 224 -19.92 1.92 1.53
N VAL A 225 -21.08 2.48 1.87
CA VAL A 225 -21.96 1.91 2.90
C VAL A 225 -22.42 0.51 2.53
N GLY A 226 -22.80 0.25 1.27
CA GLY A 226 -23.18 -1.08 0.81
C GLY A 226 -22.05 -2.11 0.95
N THR A 227 -20.80 -1.69 0.71
CA THR A 227 -19.60 -2.53 0.88
C THR A 227 -19.35 -2.82 2.35
N GLU A 228 -19.47 -1.83 3.23
CA GLU A 228 -19.38 -1.98 4.68
C GLU A 228 -20.48 -2.91 5.24
N VAL A 229 -21.71 -2.79 4.74
CA VAL A 229 -22.83 -3.68 5.11
C VAL A 229 -22.53 -5.12 4.68
N TYR A 230 -22.01 -5.34 3.48
CA TYR A 230 -21.61 -6.68 3.03
C TYR A 230 -20.53 -7.28 3.92
N PHE A 231 -19.49 -6.51 4.28
CA PHE A 231 -18.46 -6.98 5.21
C PHE A 231 -19.01 -7.25 6.61
N THR A 232 -19.96 -6.45 7.09
CA THR A 232 -20.65 -6.69 8.36
C THR A 232 -21.44 -8.01 8.31
N ILE A 233 -22.18 -8.26 7.23
CA ILE A 233 -22.89 -9.55 7.02
C ILE A 233 -21.88 -10.70 7.00
N LYS A 234 -20.73 -10.55 6.32
CA LYS A 234 -19.68 -11.58 6.30
C LYS A 234 -19.06 -11.82 7.67
N LEU A 235 -18.85 -10.77 8.46
CA LEU A 235 -18.34 -10.89 9.83
C LEU A 235 -19.35 -11.62 10.73
N VAL A 236 -20.65 -11.32 10.60
CA VAL A 236 -21.74 -12.02 11.30
C VAL A 236 -21.85 -13.47 10.84
N ASP A 237 -21.73 -13.76 9.54
CA ASP A 237 -21.70 -15.13 9.01
C ASP A 237 -20.55 -15.94 9.62
N ILE A 238 -19.35 -15.35 9.68
CA ILE A 238 -18.15 -15.95 10.27
C ILE A 238 -18.34 -16.21 11.77
N SER A 239 -19.04 -15.31 12.49
CA SER A 239 -19.32 -15.46 13.93
C SER A 239 -20.45 -16.45 14.22
N THR A 240 -21.47 -16.54 13.35
CA THR A 240 -22.69 -17.34 13.59
C THR A 240 -22.51 -18.79 13.15
N GLN A 241 -21.70 -19.04 12.12
CA GLN A 241 -21.40 -20.38 11.61
C GLN A 241 -19.91 -20.72 11.78
N PRO A 242 -19.41 -20.88 13.02
CA PRO A 242 -17.99 -21.16 13.24
C PRO A 242 -17.54 -22.45 12.53
N GLN A 243 -18.44 -23.44 12.42
CA GLN A 243 -18.20 -24.71 11.76
C GLN A 243 -17.88 -24.59 10.26
N LYS A 244 -18.37 -23.56 9.57
CA LYS A 244 -18.14 -23.35 8.13
C LYS A 244 -16.80 -22.68 7.83
N TYR A 245 -16.30 -21.87 8.77
CA TYR A 245 -15.06 -21.10 8.65
C TYR A 245 -13.95 -21.61 9.57
N LEU A 246 -14.07 -22.88 9.95
CA LEU A 246 -13.13 -23.62 10.77
C LEU A 246 -11.72 -23.49 10.18
N GLY A 247 -10.77 -23.04 10.99
CA GLY A 247 -9.38 -22.82 10.59
C GLY A 247 -9.07 -21.50 9.92
N THR A 248 -10.09 -20.83 9.36
CA THR A 248 -9.91 -19.58 8.63
C THR A 248 -10.51 -18.36 9.35
N ARG A 249 -11.33 -18.59 10.37
CA ARG A 249 -12.02 -17.55 11.13
C ARG A 249 -11.12 -16.42 11.60
N ILE A 250 -9.98 -16.72 12.23
CA ILE A 250 -9.13 -15.68 12.84
C ILE A 250 -8.55 -14.75 11.76
N PHE A 251 -7.99 -15.30 10.68
CA PHE A 251 -7.45 -14.49 9.58
C PHE A 251 -8.53 -13.76 8.80
N ALA A 252 -9.64 -14.44 8.48
CA ALA A 252 -10.74 -13.82 7.76
C ALA A 252 -11.34 -12.65 8.56
N THR A 253 -11.50 -12.81 9.88
CA THR A 253 -12.00 -11.74 10.75
C THR A 253 -11.02 -10.58 10.82
N PHE A 254 -9.72 -10.85 10.98
CA PHE A 254 -8.70 -9.81 10.99
C PHE A 254 -8.69 -8.98 9.69
N PHE A 255 -8.72 -9.65 8.53
CA PHE A 255 -8.77 -8.99 7.24
C PHE A 255 -10.03 -8.14 7.07
N VAL A 256 -11.21 -8.70 7.41
CA VAL A 256 -12.49 -7.98 7.32
C VAL A 256 -12.51 -6.78 8.27
N CYS A 257 -11.95 -6.89 9.48
CA CYS A 257 -11.84 -5.77 10.42
C CYS A 257 -10.96 -4.63 9.89
N ILE A 258 -9.82 -4.95 9.27
CA ILE A 258 -8.96 -3.93 8.64
C ILE A 258 -9.70 -3.22 7.50
N CYS A 259 -10.39 -3.98 6.65
CA CYS A 259 -11.19 -3.42 5.56
C CYS A 259 -12.29 -2.49 6.09
N MET A 260 -13.01 -2.87 7.14
CA MET A 260 -14.01 -2.02 7.79
C MET A 260 -13.41 -0.72 8.32
N ILE A 261 -12.24 -0.77 8.98
CA ILE A 261 -11.60 0.44 9.53
C ILE A 261 -11.21 1.39 8.39
N LEU A 262 -10.58 0.88 7.34
CA LEU A 262 -10.18 1.66 6.16
C LEU A 262 -11.40 2.28 5.45
N GLY A 263 -12.48 1.51 5.30
CA GLY A 263 -13.71 2.00 4.69
C GLY A 263 -14.43 3.04 5.56
N ALA A 264 -14.44 2.87 6.88
CA ALA A 264 -14.98 3.86 7.81
C ALA A 264 -14.23 5.19 7.74
N VAL A 265 -12.89 5.18 7.70
CA VAL A 265 -12.09 6.40 7.50
C VAL A 265 -12.43 7.06 6.16
N THR A 266 -12.58 6.26 5.10
CA THR A 266 -12.96 6.75 3.77
C THR A 266 -14.35 7.42 3.79
N LEU A 267 -15.33 6.82 4.48
CA LEU A 267 -16.66 7.39 4.67
C LEU A 267 -16.63 8.70 5.45
N VAL A 268 -15.81 8.80 6.51
CA VAL A 268 -15.64 10.04 7.27
C VAL A 268 -15.07 11.14 6.38
N ILE A 269 -14.00 10.86 5.62
CA ILE A 269 -13.41 11.83 4.70
C ILE A 269 -14.45 12.27 3.65
N SER A 270 -15.18 11.32 3.06
CA SER A 270 -16.24 11.64 2.09
C SER A 270 -17.35 12.51 2.69
N ALA A 271 -17.80 12.21 3.91
CA ALA A 271 -18.80 13.01 4.62
C ALA A 271 -18.30 14.42 4.95
N LEU A 272 -17.04 14.56 5.37
CA LEU A 272 -16.40 15.85 5.62
C LEU A 272 -16.33 16.69 4.34
N CYS A 273 -15.96 16.08 3.21
CA CYS A 273 -15.99 16.74 1.91
C CYS A 273 -17.40 17.27 1.59
N LEU A 274 -18.47 16.49 1.86
CA LEU A 274 -19.85 16.89 1.57
C LEU A 274 -20.33 18.04 2.44
N ARG A 275 -19.97 18.03 3.73
CA ARG A 275 -20.33 19.10 4.69
C ARG A 275 -19.66 20.43 4.37
N ASN A 276 -18.57 20.41 3.59
CA ASN A 276 -17.86 21.60 3.16
C ASN A 276 -18.38 22.16 1.81
N PHE A 277 -19.28 21.46 1.11
CA PHE A 277 -19.88 21.99 -0.12
C PHE A 277 -20.83 23.16 0.17
N ASN A 278 -20.87 24.15 -0.72
CA ASN A 278 -21.63 25.41 -0.63
C ASN A 278 -21.22 26.38 0.48
N LYS A 279 -20.13 26.13 1.22
CA LYS A 279 -19.60 27.08 2.21
C LYS A 279 -18.65 28.14 1.62
N GLY A 280 -18.65 28.32 0.30
CA GLY A 280 -17.85 29.34 -0.38
C GLY A 280 -16.39 28.97 -0.65
N LEU A 281 -15.95 27.75 -0.35
CA LEU A 281 -14.57 27.30 -0.61
C LEU A 281 -14.20 27.36 -2.10
N LYS A 282 -15.17 27.03 -2.98
CA LYS A 282 -15.05 27.22 -4.43
C LYS A 282 -14.83 28.67 -4.83
N TYR A 283 -15.51 29.62 -4.17
CA TYR A 283 -15.36 31.04 -4.46
C TYR A 283 -13.95 31.54 -4.11
N HIS A 284 -13.37 31.05 -3.00
CA HIS A 284 -12.02 31.44 -2.59
C HIS A 284 -10.93 30.80 -3.47
N LEU A 285 -11.02 29.50 -3.78
CA LEU A 285 -10.10 28.84 -4.72
C LEU A 285 -10.16 29.46 -6.13
N SER A 286 -11.36 29.77 -6.63
CA SER A 286 -11.52 30.40 -7.94
C SER A 286 -11.05 31.86 -7.96
N ARG A 287 -11.20 32.59 -6.86
CA ARG A 287 -10.70 33.97 -6.75
C ARG A 287 -9.17 34.01 -6.66
N ASP A 288 -8.54 33.10 -5.93
CA ASP A 288 -7.07 33.04 -5.85
C ASP A 288 -6.46 32.65 -7.21
N CYS A 289 -7.03 31.68 -7.93
CA CYS A 289 -6.61 31.39 -9.31
C CYS A 289 -6.80 32.58 -10.27
N ASN A 290 -7.90 33.33 -10.16
CA ASN A 290 -8.11 34.50 -11.01
C ASN A 290 -7.13 35.63 -10.67
N ASN A 291 -6.85 35.88 -9.38
CA ASN A 291 -5.87 36.87 -8.95
C ASN A 291 -4.44 36.49 -9.37
N GLU A 292 -4.07 35.22 -9.36
CA GLU A 292 -2.77 34.74 -9.87
C GLU A 292 -2.65 34.92 -11.39
N ASN A 293 -3.71 34.64 -12.15
CA ASN A 293 -3.73 34.85 -13.59
C ASN A 293 -3.67 36.34 -13.94
N GLU A 294 -4.38 37.20 -13.20
CA GLU A 294 -4.34 38.65 -13.37
C GLU A 294 -2.98 39.25 -12.96
N ALA A 295 -2.33 38.72 -11.93
CA ALA A 295 -0.98 39.12 -11.53
C ALA A 295 0.10 38.64 -12.52
N GLY A 296 -0.13 37.52 -13.22
CA GLY A 296 0.75 37.00 -14.28
C GLY A 296 0.63 37.79 -15.60
N ASP A 297 -0.57 38.27 -15.94
CA ASP A 297 -0.84 38.99 -17.19
C ASP A 297 -0.48 40.49 -17.14
N GLN A 298 -0.02 41.00 -16.00
CA GLN A 298 0.37 42.41 -15.83
C GLN A 298 1.86 42.71 -16.09
N PHE A 299 2.59 41.76 -16.69
CA PHE A 299 3.91 42.04 -17.27
C PHE A 299 3.78 42.43 -18.75
N PRO A 300 4.01 43.70 -19.12
CA PRO A 300 3.86 44.15 -20.50
C PRO A 300 4.93 43.50 -21.41
N PRO A 301 4.61 43.18 -22.68
CA PRO A 301 5.57 42.62 -23.60
C PRO A 301 6.50 43.72 -24.12
N GLY A 302 7.76 43.67 -23.67
CA GLY A 302 8.91 44.26 -24.36
C GLY A 302 9.22 45.74 -24.04
N ASN A 303 10.29 45.99 -23.28
CA ASN A 303 11.47 46.71 -23.79
C ASN A 303 12.64 46.66 -22.77
N ASN A 304 13.81 46.23 -23.25
CA ASN A 304 15.18 46.56 -22.85
C ASN A 304 15.53 46.89 -21.38
N GLY A 305 16.34 46.02 -20.78
CA GLY A 305 17.40 46.36 -19.82
C GLY A 305 16.99 47.05 -18.52
N PHE A 306 16.70 46.28 -17.48
CA PHE A 306 16.60 46.81 -16.12
C PHE A 306 17.93 46.63 -15.36
N ASN A 307 18.59 47.75 -15.08
CA ASN A 307 19.76 47.83 -14.20
C ASN A 307 19.39 47.36 -12.78
N LEU A 308 20.20 46.46 -12.23
CA LEU A 308 20.04 45.89 -10.87
C LEU A 308 20.42 46.84 -9.72
N GLU A 309 20.44 48.16 -9.94
CA GLU A 309 21.04 49.09 -8.96
C GLU A 309 20.05 49.93 -8.13
N SER A 310 18.73 49.83 -8.35
CA SER A 310 17.76 50.71 -7.64
C SER A 310 16.92 50.07 -6.53
N VAL A 311 17.12 48.79 -6.17
CA VAL A 311 16.42 48.16 -5.03
C VAL A 311 17.37 47.93 -3.86
N ARG A 312 18.24 48.91 -3.60
CA ARG A 312 18.91 49.08 -2.30
C ARG A 312 18.26 50.25 -1.58
N GLY A 313 17.00 50.07 -1.21
CA GLY A 313 16.22 51.09 -0.51
C GLY A 313 15.33 50.47 0.56
N THR A 314 15.80 50.56 1.80
CA THR A 314 14.98 50.49 3.03
C THR A 314 14.54 49.09 3.50
N ILE A 315 15.50 48.22 3.81
CA ILE A 315 15.28 47.21 4.86
C ILE A 315 15.36 47.94 6.20
N LYS A 316 14.22 48.42 6.71
CA LYS A 316 14.10 48.95 8.07
C LYS A 316 14.23 47.77 9.03
N ARG A 317 15.43 47.61 9.59
CA ARG A 317 15.77 46.62 10.61
C ARG A 317 15.10 47.05 11.92
N TRP A 318 14.07 46.32 12.35
CA TRP A 318 13.51 46.48 13.69
C TRP A 318 14.49 45.84 14.69
N SER A 319 15.12 46.64 15.55
CA SER A 319 15.69 46.14 16.80
C SER A 319 14.58 46.10 17.84
N ILE A 320 14.52 45.00 18.57
CA ILE A 320 13.78 44.90 19.82
C ILE A 320 14.84 45.16 20.89
N ASP A 321 14.72 46.30 21.57
CA ASP A 321 15.20 46.45 22.94
C ASP A 321 14.21 45.73 23.89
#